data_AF-A0A4D5S2N0-F1
#
_entry.id   AF-A0A4D5S2N0-F1
#
_cell.length_a   1.000
_cell.length_b   1.000
_cell.length_c   1.000
_cell.angle_alpha   90.00
_cell.angle_beta   90.00
_cell.angle_gamma   90.00
#
_symmetry.space_group_name_H-M   'P 1'
#
loop_
_entity.id
_entity.type
_entity.pdbx_description
1 polymer ?
#
loop_
_entity_poly.entity_id
_entity_poly.type
_entity_poly.pdbx_seq_one_letter_code
_entity_poly.pdbx_strand_id
1 'polypeptide(L)'
;GGFLARSRLPALFSFIFTSSKCTLPSSFAVGQTRNFCPRLMPLLRCLLASSHGVRRSLNTNTMTGTARHFDYLVIGGGSGGIASARRAAEHGARVALVEQGPLGGTCVNVGCVPKKLCYYAASHAELIKDHEDYGFAVTAASAVDWAKFKAKRDDYIMRLNGIYKANLIKSNVEIIRGAGGFTAPKTVRVGTDAFTADHVLIATGGYPIVPDVPGAEHGITSDGFFELTSIPKKAVVVGSGYIAVELAGVFHALGTAVTVVVRTDKILRAFDAMLGSALMEHMASEGVHFEKHCTVASVTKSGPLLRVKTTTGVEIEGVDCLLWAVGRKPAVDIGLDKTGVVLDKTGHVQVDAFQNTSCDGVYALGDVCGKWLLTPVAIAAGRRLAERLFNNKPDSRLVYANIPTVIFSHPPIGTVGMTEAEARSHYGPEDIKVYRSSFTPMYYSMTRRKVKCAMKLVCAGKEEKVVGLHMIGDGADEILQGFGVAIKMGATKAQFDDCVAIHPTSAEELVTMR
;
A
#
# COMPACT_ATOMS: atom_id res chain seq x y z
N GLY A 1 -52.56 -7.54 -46.31
CA GLY A 1 -52.49 -7.85 -44.87
C GLY A 1 -51.14 -7.41 -44.37
N GLY A 2 -50.99 -6.57 -43.35
CA GLY A 2 -51.84 -6.35 -42.19
C GLY A 2 -51.16 -6.97 -40.98
N PHE A 3 -50.25 -6.24 -40.31
CA PHE A 3 -50.52 -5.64 -39.00
C PHE A 3 -49.33 -4.79 -38.52
N LEU A 4 -49.65 -3.55 -38.16
CA LEU A 4 -48.83 -2.61 -37.40
C LEU A 4 -48.85 -2.96 -35.91
N ALA A 5 -47.79 -2.59 -35.17
CA ALA A 5 -47.94 -2.01 -33.83
C ALA A 5 -46.77 -1.07 -33.49
N ARG A 6 -47.08 0.23 -33.47
CA ARG A 6 -46.34 1.32 -32.82
C ARG A 6 -46.74 1.38 -31.33
N SER A 7 -45.91 2.10 -30.56
CA SER A 7 -46.18 2.88 -29.33
C SER A 7 -45.37 2.37 -28.14
N ARG A 8 -44.87 3.16 -27.18
CA ARG A 8 -44.73 4.61 -26.93
C ARG A 8 -43.79 4.69 -25.71
N LEU A 9 -42.91 5.69 -25.65
CA LEU A 9 -42.23 6.13 -24.42
C LEU A 9 -43.26 6.67 -23.38
N PRO A 10 -42.86 6.77 -22.10
CA PRO A 10 -42.49 8.11 -21.60
C PRO A 10 -41.23 8.13 -20.72
N ALA A 11 -40.51 9.25 -20.83
CA ALA A 11 -39.46 9.69 -19.93
C ALA A 11 -40.06 10.45 -18.73
N LEU A 12 -39.48 10.31 -17.53
CA LEU A 12 -39.54 11.31 -16.45
C LEU A 12 -38.63 10.89 -15.29
N PHE A 13 -37.54 11.64 -15.06
CA PHE A 13 -37.31 12.44 -13.84
C PHE A 13 -35.94 13.12 -13.96
N SER A 14 -35.98 14.41 -14.28
CA SER A 14 -34.88 15.37 -14.15
C SER A 14 -35.24 16.30 -13.01
N PHE A 15 -34.40 16.39 -11.99
CA PHE A 15 -34.54 17.38 -10.91
C PHE A 15 -33.67 18.60 -11.25
N ILE A 16 -34.36 19.67 -11.66
CA ILE A 16 -33.88 21.04 -11.65
C ILE A 16 -34.19 21.60 -10.25
N PHE A 17 -33.20 22.15 -9.55
CA PHE A 17 -33.43 23.13 -8.50
C PHE A 17 -32.83 24.46 -8.94
N THR A 18 -33.72 25.43 -9.09
CA THR A 18 -33.46 26.84 -9.38
C THR A 18 -32.85 27.57 -8.20
N SER A 19 -32.09 28.61 -8.54
CA SER A 19 -31.41 29.59 -7.71
C SER A 19 -32.30 30.32 -6.70
N SER A 20 -31.73 30.66 -5.54
CA SER A 20 -32.06 31.89 -4.81
C SER A 20 -30.77 32.56 -4.35
N LYS A 21 -30.53 33.77 -4.87
CA LYS A 21 -29.55 34.75 -4.38
C LYS A 21 -30.05 35.31 -3.04
N CYS A 22 -29.16 35.50 -2.07
CA CYS A 22 -29.32 36.54 -1.06
C CYS A 22 -27.93 37.16 -0.78
N THR A 23 -27.86 38.46 -1.00
CA THR A 23 -26.71 39.34 -0.83
C THR A 23 -26.58 39.83 0.63
N LEU A 24 -25.33 40.10 1.01
CA LEU A 24 -24.80 40.72 2.24
C LEU A 24 -25.47 42.08 2.60
N PRO A 25 -25.27 42.61 3.82
CA PRO A 25 -24.10 43.48 4.06
C PRO A 25 -23.39 43.31 5.42
N SER A 26 -22.26 43.99 5.48
CA SER A 26 -21.14 44.04 6.42
C SER A 26 -21.32 44.96 7.65
N SER A 27 -20.40 44.78 8.62
CA SER A 27 -19.62 45.82 9.33
C SER A 27 -19.77 45.98 10.87
N PHE A 28 -18.63 46.35 11.48
CA PHE A 28 -18.34 46.85 12.86
C PHE A 28 -18.24 45.79 13.98
N ALA A 29 -17.13 45.56 14.70
CA ALA A 29 -16.11 46.38 15.40
C ALA A 29 -16.35 46.40 16.94
N VAL A 30 -15.32 45.95 17.67
CA VAL A 30 -14.84 46.35 19.01
C VAL A 30 -15.84 46.44 20.18
N GLY A 31 -15.54 45.76 21.30
CA GLY A 31 -16.08 46.15 22.61
C GLY A 31 -15.89 45.11 23.73
N GLN A 32 -14.88 45.31 24.57
CA GLN A 32 -14.76 44.69 25.89
C GLN A 32 -15.93 45.12 26.81
N THR A 33 -16.42 44.22 27.68
CA THR A 33 -16.38 44.32 29.17
C THR A 33 -17.50 43.55 29.88
N ARG A 34 -17.06 42.68 30.81
CA ARG A 34 -17.55 42.38 32.18
C ARG A 34 -19.05 42.21 32.51
N ASN A 35 -19.34 40.97 32.92
CA ASN A 35 -19.92 40.49 34.21
C ASN A 35 -21.29 40.95 34.73
N PHE A 36 -22.08 39.91 35.09
CA PHE A 36 -22.91 39.64 36.30
C PHE A 36 -24.21 38.93 35.84
N CYS A 37 -24.77 37.87 36.42
CA CYS A 37 -24.76 37.23 37.75
C CYS A 37 -25.30 35.75 37.58
N PRO A 38 -25.64 34.95 38.61
CA PRO A 38 -24.98 33.66 38.89
C PRO A 38 -25.96 32.46 38.90
N ARG A 39 -25.46 31.22 39.08
CA ARG A 39 -26.22 30.18 39.80
C ARG A 39 -25.36 28.99 40.27
N LEU A 40 -25.55 28.73 41.56
CA LEU A 40 -25.45 27.49 42.34
C LEU A 40 -24.09 26.95 42.84
N MET A 41 -24.20 26.51 44.09
CA MET A 41 -23.20 26.30 45.14
C MET A 41 -22.58 24.88 45.14
N PRO A 42 -21.52 24.69 45.95
CA PRO A 42 -20.63 23.52 45.95
C PRO A 42 -21.00 22.49 47.03
N LEU A 43 -20.42 21.30 46.97
CA LEU A 43 -20.12 20.45 48.15
C LEU A 43 -19.25 19.26 47.73
N LEU A 44 -17.95 19.30 48.01
CA LEU A 44 -17.16 18.09 48.27
C LEU A 44 -15.89 18.43 49.07
N ARG A 45 -15.93 18.12 50.37
CA ARG A 45 -14.75 17.90 51.20
C ARG A 45 -15.16 17.00 52.36
N CYS A 46 -14.58 15.81 52.41
CA CYS A 46 -14.06 15.21 53.65
C CYS A 46 -13.27 13.95 53.31
N LEU A 47 -11.95 14.06 53.50
CA LEU A 47 -11.03 12.96 53.70
C LEU A 47 -11.07 12.58 55.18
N LEU A 48 -11.01 11.27 55.45
CA LEU A 48 -10.37 10.57 56.59
C LEU A 48 -11.23 9.37 56.98
N ALA A 49 -10.75 8.17 56.68
CA ALA A 49 -11.19 6.96 57.34
C ALA A 49 -9.97 6.08 57.63
N SER A 50 -9.99 5.59 58.86
CA SER A 50 -8.95 4.95 59.64
C SER A 50 -8.58 3.55 59.17
N SER A 51 -7.33 3.21 59.45
CA SER A 51 -6.75 1.88 59.43
C SER A 51 -7.47 0.92 60.39
N HIS A 52 -8.01 -0.19 59.89
CA HIS A 52 -8.22 -1.43 60.63
C HIS A 52 -7.96 -2.63 59.71
N GLY A 53 -7.06 -3.51 60.16
CA GLY A 53 -6.66 -4.71 59.44
C GLY A 53 -7.79 -5.74 59.37
N VAL A 54 -7.96 -6.31 58.18
CA VAL A 54 -8.63 -7.60 57.98
C VAL A 54 -7.71 -8.44 57.10
N ARG A 55 -7.16 -9.52 57.66
CA ARG A 55 -6.55 -10.60 56.89
C ARG A 55 -7.60 -11.17 55.95
N ARG A 56 -7.57 -10.79 54.68
CA ARG A 56 -8.27 -11.52 53.62
C ARG A 56 -7.33 -12.56 53.05
N SER A 57 -7.70 -13.83 53.24
CA SER A 57 -7.23 -14.97 52.47
C SER A 57 -7.15 -14.59 50.99
N LEU A 58 -5.96 -14.70 50.40
CA LEU A 58 -5.77 -14.66 48.95
C LEU A 58 -6.34 -15.95 48.38
N ASN A 59 -7.66 -15.97 48.16
CA ASN A 59 -8.24 -16.85 47.16
C ASN A 59 -7.74 -16.33 45.81
N THR A 60 -6.74 -17.01 45.26
CA THR A 60 -6.44 -16.97 43.83
C THR A 60 -7.64 -17.54 43.11
N ASN A 61 -8.63 -16.68 42.82
CA ASN A 61 -9.62 -16.95 41.80
C ASN A 61 -8.86 -17.06 40.48
N THR A 62 -8.55 -18.28 40.08
CA THR A 62 -8.39 -18.63 38.68
C THR A 62 -9.67 -18.18 37.98
N MET A 63 -9.62 -17.02 37.33
CA MET A 63 -10.66 -16.56 36.42
C MET A 63 -10.70 -17.51 35.23
N THR A 64 -11.40 -18.63 35.38
CA THR A 64 -11.86 -19.47 34.27
C THR A 64 -13.05 -18.75 33.62
N GLY A 65 -12.78 -17.62 32.95
CA GLY A 65 -13.73 -17.08 31.99
C GLY A 65 -13.87 -18.10 30.86
N THR A 66 -15.08 -18.59 30.61
CA THR A 66 -15.35 -19.53 29.51
C THR A 66 -14.94 -18.88 28.18
N ALA A 67 -13.98 -19.48 27.49
CA ALA A 67 -13.48 -18.94 26.23
C ALA A 67 -14.61 -18.84 25.20
N ARG A 68 -14.73 -17.71 24.53
CA ARG A 68 -15.77 -17.49 23.51
C ARG A 68 -15.36 -18.21 22.22
N HIS A 69 -16.25 -19.04 21.69
CA HIS A 69 -15.99 -19.89 20.53
C HIS A 69 -16.62 -19.32 19.25
N PHE A 70 -15.92 -19.47 18.12
CA PHE A 70 -16.29 -18.98 16.78
C PHE A 70 -16.00 -20.05 15.73
N ASP A 71 -16.65 -19.97 14.57
CA ASP A 71 -16.30 -20.85 13.44
C ASP A 71 -14.97 -20.37 12.82
N TYR A 72 -14.76 -19.03 12.82
CA TYR A 72 -13.57 -18.42 12.25
C TYR A 72 -13.05 -17.25 13.08
N LEU A 73 -11.78 -17.32 13.46
CA LEU A 73 -11.07 -16.24 14.14
C LEU A 73 -9.95 -15.68 13.25
N VAL A 74 -9.99 -14.38 12.96
CA VAL A 74 -9.01 -13.71 12.11
C VAL A 74 -8.14 -12.78 12.95
N ILE A 75 -6.82 -12.97 12.91
CA ILE A 75 -5.84 -12.12 13.59
C ILE A 75 -5.26 -11.14 12.56
N GLY A 76 -5.66 -9.87 12.65
CA GLY A 76 -5.24 -8.79 11.75
C GLY A 76 -6.41 -8.27 10.90
N GLY A 77 -6.74 -7.00 11.08
CA GLY A 77 -7.71 -6.21 10.33
C GLY A 77 -7.12 -5.49 9.12
N GLY A 78 -6.09 -6.07 8.49
CA GLY A 78 -5.53 -5.61 7.23
C GLY A 78 -6.31 -6.07 6.00
N SER A 79 -5.74 -5.86 4.80
CA SER A 79 -6.39 -6.16 3.52
C SER A 79 -6.92 -7.59 3.40
N GLY A 80 -6.09 -8.57 3.74
CA GLY A 80 -6.46 -9.99 3.62
C GLY A 80 -7.39 -10.47 4.73
N GLY A 81 -7.15 -10.05 5.97
CA GLY A 81 -7.98 -10.43 7.12
C GLY A 81 -9.41 -9.91 7.00
N ILE A 82 -9.60 -8.63 6.66
CA ILE A 82 -10.94 -8.06 6.42
C ILE A 82 -11.64 -8.79 5.27
N ALA A 83 -10.92 -9.05 4.17
CA ALA A 83 -11.51 -9.70 3.01
C ALA A 83 -11.95 -11.14 3.30
N SER A 84 -11.15 -11.89 4.07
CA SER A 84 -11.48 -13.26 4.48
C SER A 84 -12.61 -13.31 5.49
N ALA A 85 -12.54 -12.48 6.55
CA ALA A 85 -13.55 -12.43 7.60
C ALA A 85 -14.94 -12.11 7.04
N ARG A 86 -15.05 -11.07 6.22
CA ARG A 86 -16.32 -10.68 5.60
C ARG A 86 -16.85 -11.76 4.68
N ARG A 87 -15.99 -12.39 3.87
CA ARG A 87 -16.42 -13.46 2.97
C ARG A 87 -16.90 -14.70 3.73
N ALA A 88 -16.26 -15.06 4.83
CA ALA A 88 -16.71 -16.17 5.67
C ALA A 88 -18.09 -15.87 6.27
N ALA A 89 -18.30 -14.65 6.78
CA ALA A 89 -19.58 -14.25 7.36
C ALA A 89 -20.71 -14.14 6.31
N GLU A 90 -20.39 -13.76 5.06
CA GLU A 90 -21.33 -13.81 3.92
C GLU A 90 -21.87 -15.24 3.67
N HIS A 91 -21.11 -16.26 4.06
CA HIS A 91 -21.49 -17.69 3.97
C HIS A 91 -22.02 -18.26 5.30
N GLY A 92 -22.36 -17.40 6.26
CA GLY A 92 -23.04 -17.78 7.51
C GLY A 92 -22.12 -18.17 8.66
N ALA A 93 -20.79 -18.13 8.49
CA ALA A 93 -19.86 -18.41 9.58
C ALA A 93 -19.96 -17.34 10.68
N ARG A 94 -19.86 -17.76 11.94
CA ARG A 94 -19.69 -16.87 13.09
C ARG A 94 -18.23 -16.43 13.16
N VAL A 95 -17.97 -15.17 12.83
CA VAL A 95 -16.61 -14.65 12.67
C VAL A 95 -16.24 -13.60 13.72
N ALA A 96 -15.03 -13.72 14.27
CA ALA A 96 -14.38 -12.66 15.01
C ALA A 96 -13.09 -12.20 14.30
N LEU A 97 -12.81 -10.90 14.37
CA LEU A 97 -11.60 -10.27 13.85
C LEU A 97 -10.91 -9.48 14.96
N VAL A 98 -9.67 -9.85 15.24
CA VAL A 98 -8.80 -9.20 16.23
C VAL A 98 -7.92 -8.16 15.54
N GLU A 99 -7.94 -6.91 16.01
CA GLU A 99 -7.10 -5.85 15.48
C GLU A 99 -6.65 -4.87 16.59
N GLN A 100 -5.34 -4.63 16.65
CA GLN A 100 -4.70 -3.72 17.60
C GLN A 100 -4.60 -2.28 17.09
N GLY A 101 -4.46 -2.09 15.78
CA GLY A 101 -4.30 -0.81 15.12
C GLY A 101 -5.56 -0.32 14.36
N PRO A 102 -5.40 0.67 13.48
CA PRO A 102 -6.49 1.12 12.61
C PRO A 102 -6.86 0.05 11.57
N LEU A 103 -8.17 -0.11 11.33
CA LEU A 103 -8.69 -1.07 10.34
C LEU A 103 -8.23 -0.70 8.93
N GLY A 104 -8.02 -1.71 8.09
CA GLY A 104 -7.42 -1.55 6.76
C GLY A 104 -5.92 -1.80 6.74
N GLY A 105 -5.27 -1.91 7.91
CA GLY A 105 -3.85 -2.26 8.06
C GLY A 105 -2.92 -1.31 7.31
N THR A 106 -1.75 -1.83 6.90
CA THR A 106 -0.72 -1.04 6.19
C THR A 106 -1.28 -0.32 4.95
N CYS A 107 -2.06 -1.01 4.11
CA CYS A 107 -2.56 -0.49 2.84
C CYS A 107 -3.28 0.86 2.98
N VAL A 108 -4.19 0.95 3.95
CA VAL A 108 -5.06 2.12 4.13
C VAL A 108 -4.36 3.23 4.89
N ASN A 109 -3.53 2.87 5.87
CA ASN A 109 -3.04 3.83 6.86
C ASN A 109 -1.63 4.35 6.57
N VAL A 110 -0.74 3.49 6.08
CA VAL A 110 0.71 3.79 5.90
C VAL A 110 1.27 3.11 4.65
N GLY A 111 0.47 3.04 3.59
CA GLY A 111 0.79 2.26 2.40
C GLY A 111 0.08 2.78 1.16
N CYS A 112 -0.57 1.90 0.41
CA CYS A 112 -1.14 2.16 -0.91
C CYS A 112 -1.95 3.46 -1.00
N VAL A 113 -2.87 3.70 -0.07
CA VAL A 113 -3.78 4.86 -0.10
C VAL A 113 -3.04 6.18 0.11
N PRO A 114 -2.36 6.43 1.25
CA PRO A 114 -1.62 7.67 1.44
C PRO A 114 -0.50 7.83 0.40
N LYS A 115 0.18 6.75 0.01
CA LYS A 115 1.20 6.78 -1.06
C LYS A 115 0.62 7.28 -2.37
N LYS A 116 -0.52 6.76 -2.84
CA LYS A 116 -1.12 7.20 -4.11
C LYS A 116 -1.58 8.66 -4.03
N LEU A 117 -2.10 9.11 -2.88
CA LEU A 117 -2.44 10.52 -2.67
C LEU A 117 -1.19 11.42 -2.73
N CYS A 118 -0.07 10.99 -2.15
CA CYS A 118 1.21 11.70 -2.25
C CYS A 118 1.76 11.70 -3.69
N TYR A 119 1.64 10.58 -4.40
CA TYR A 119 1.97 10.47 -5.82
C TYR A 119 1.18 11.48 -6.67
N TYR A 120 -0.13 11.64 -6.42
CA TYR A 120 -0.91 12.66 -7.14
C TYR A 120 -0.49 14.09 -6.78
N ALA A 121 -0.15 14.37 -5.51
CA ALA A 121 0.38 15.68 -5.14
C ALA A 121 1.71 15.99 -5.85
N ALA A 122 2.61 15.00 -5.93
CA ALA A 122 3.85 15.06 -6.69
C ALA A 122 3.59 15.25 -8.19
N SER A 123 2.65 14.50 -8.77
CA SER A 123 2.25 14.62 -10.17
C SER A 123 1.72 16.02 -10.48
N HIS A 124 0.93 16.62 -9.58
CA HIS A 124 0.48 18.01 -9.73
C HIS A 124 1.65 19.01 -9.70
N ALA A 125 2.64 18.80 -8.85
CA ALA A 125 3.83 19.65 -8.82
C ALA A 125 4.63 19.57 -10.13
N GLU A 126 4.71 18.38 -10.74
CA GLU A 126 5.32 18.20 -12.06
C GLU A 126 4.50 18.85 -13.18
N LEU A 127 3.18 18.63 -13.18
CA LEU A 127 2.27 19.27 -14.14
C LEU A 127 2.43 20.79 -14.10
N ILE A 128 2.47 21.41 -12.92
CA ILE A 128 2.65 22.87 -12.76
C ILE A 128 3.92 23.38 -13.48
N LYS A 129 5.01 22.61 -13.50
CA LYS A 129 6.24 22.98 -14.23
C LYS A 129 6.05 22.99 -15.75
N ASP A 130 5.18 22.12 -16.26
CA ASP A 130 4.91 21.97 -17.70
C ASP A 130 3.88 22.97 -18.24
N HIS A 131 3.09 23.61 -17.37
CA HIS A 131 2.01 24.51 -17.77
C HIS A 131 2.49 25.67 -18.64
N GLU A 132 3.68 26.23 -18.35
CA GLU A 132 4.27 27.32 -19.15
C GLU A 132 4.50 26.89 -20.60
N ASP A 133 4.95 25.65 -20.83
CA ASP A 133 5.23 25.12 -22.17
C ASP A 133 3.95 24.90 -22.99
N TYR A 134 2.81 24.74 -22.30
CA TYR A 134 1.47 24.70 -22.89
C TYR A 134 0.81 26.09 -22.99
N GLY A 135 1.53 27.17 -22.66
CA GLY A 135 1.06 28.55 -22.79
C GLY A 135 0.25 29.08 -21.61
N PHE A 136 0.17 28.35 -20.49
CA PHE A 136 -0.49 28.84 -19.29
C PHE A 136 0.45 29.75 -18.48
N ALA A 137 0.00 30.97 -18.19
CA ALA A 137 0.71 31.87 -17.28
C ALA A 137 0.53 31.41 -15.81
N VAL A 138 1.47 30.62 -15.30
CA VAL A 138 1.50 30.23 -13.88
C VAL A 138 2.19 31.33 -13.07
N THR A 139 1.41 32.28 -12.57
CA THR A 139 1.92 33.46 -11.84
C THR A 139 2.20 33.20 -10.35
N ALA A 140 1.75 32.08 -9.81
CA ALA A 140 1.97 31.67 -8.44
C ALA A 140 2.31 30.17 -8.36
N ALA A 141 3.56 29.80 -8.67
CA ALA A 141 4.08 28.48 -8.31
C ALA A 141 4.34 28.45 -6.80
N SER A 142 3.27 28.43 -5.99
CA SER A 142 3.40 28.28 -4.55
C SER A 142 3.83 26.84 -4.25
N ALA A 143 4.86 26.69 -3.40
CA ALA A 143 5.22 25.40 -2.85
C ALA A 143 3.99 24.71 -2.24
N VAL A 144 3.95 23.37 -2.28
CA VAL A 144 2.85 22.61 -1.70
C VAL A 144 2.71 22.96 -0.21
N ASP A 145 1.51 23.34 0.21
CA ASP A 145 1.19 23.41 1.64
C ASP A 145 1.02 21.98 2.16
N TRP A 146 2.15 21.39 2.58
CA TRP A 146 2.20 20.00 2.99
C TRP A 146 1.37 19.73 4.25
N ALA A 147 1.29 20.68 5.17
CA ALA A 147 0.49 20.54 6.38
C ALA A 147 -1.01 20.46 6.04
N LYS A 148 -1.49 21.34 5.15
CA LYS A 148 -2.87 21.30 4.64
C LYS A 148 -3.15 20.02 3.85
N PHE A 149 -2.21 19.60 3.00
CA PHE A 149 -2.33 18.33 2.27
C PHE A 149 -2.42 17.13 3.23
N LYS A 150 -1.51 17.04 4.22
CA LYS A 150 -1.48 15.96 5.22
C LYS A 150 -2.80 15.89 5.97
N ALA A 151 -3.33 17.01 6.47
CA ALA A 151 -4.61 17.04 7.17
C ALA A 151 -5.75 16.47 6.31
N LYS A 152 -5.87 16.91 5.06
CA LYS A 152 -6.91 16.41 4.13
C LYS A 152 -6.73 14.92 3.80
N ARG A 153 -5.49 14.46 3.65
CA ARG A 153 -5.15 13.05 3.42
C ARG A 153 -5.56 12.20 4.63
N ASP A 154 -5.25 12.66 5.84
CA ASP A 154 -5.52 11.93 7.07
C ASP A 154 -7.03 11.86 7.38
N ASP A 155 -7.77 12.94 7.11
CA ASP A 155 -9.24 12.94 7.18
C ASP A 155 -9.85 11.89 6.24
N TYR A 156 -9.31 11.78 5.01
CA TYR A 156 -9.74 10.77 4.06
C TYR A 156 -9.47 9.34 4.55
N ILE A 157 -8.29 9.10 5.15
CA ILE A 157 -7.91 7.80 5.73
C ILE A 157 -8.82 7.45 6.91
N MET A 158 -9.06 8.40 7.82
CA MET A 158 -9.96 8.21 8.96
C MET A 158 -11.37 7.83 8.50
N ARG A 159 -11.89 8.51 7.47
CA ARG A 159 -13.18 8.16 6.85
C ARG A 159 -13.17 6.74 6.28
N LEU A 160 -12.10 6.32 5.61
CA LEU A 160 -11.95 4.94 5.14
C LEU A 160 -11.94 3.93 6.28
N ASN A 161 -11.23 4.19 7.38
CA ASN A 161 -11.24 3.30 8.54
C ASN A 161 -12.68 3.13 9.09
N GLY A 162 -13.46 4.21 9.13
CA GLY A 162 -14.87 4.19 9.47
C GLY A 162 -15.71 3.32 8.54
N ILE A 163 -15.48 3.40 7.23
CA ILE A 163 -16.13 2.55 6.22
C ILE A 163 -15.79 1.07 6.43
N TYR A 164 -14.52 0.74 6.70
CA TYR A 164 -14.12 -0.64 7.00
C TYR A 164 -14.81 -1.18 8.24
N LYS A 165 -14.87 -0.38 9.32
CA LYS A 165 -15.59 -0.72 10.55
C LYS A 165 -17.08 -0.99 10.25
N ALA A 166 -17.73 -0.07 9.55
CA ALA A 166 -19.15 -0.19 9.20
C ALA A 166 -19.44 -1.43 8.35
N ASN A 167 -18.57 -1.74 7.39
CA ASN A 167 -18.70 -2.92 6.54
C ASN A 167 -18.54 -4.24 7.30
N LEU A 168 -17.61 -4.31 8.27
CA LEU A 168 -17.44 -5.47 9.13
C LEU A 168 -18.69 -5.69 9.99
N ILE A 169 -19.19 -4.63 10.65
CA ILE A 169 -20.42 -4.68 11.45
C ILE A 169 -21.62 -5.12 10.59
N LYS A 170 -21.79 -4.53 9.40
CA LYS A 170 -22.85 -4.91 8.45
C LYS A 170 -22.76 -6.37 8.02
N SER A 171 -21.55 -6.94 7.99
CA SER A 171 -21.32 -8.35 7.66
C SER A 171 -21.43 -9.26 8.91
N ASN A 172 -21.91 -8.76 10.05
CA ASN A 172 -21.97 -9.49 11.33
C ASN A 172 -20.63 -10.06 11.81
N VAL A 173 -19.51 -9.42 11.44
CA VAL A 173 -18.18 -9.76 11.96
C VAL A 173 -17.96 -9.03 13.28
N GLU A 174 -17.66 -9.78 14.34
CA GLU A 174 -17.30 -9.19 15.62
C GLU A 174 -15.89 -8.61 15.58
N ILE A 175 -15.72 -7.36 16.01
CA ILE A 175 -14.42 -6.69 16.03
C ILE A 175 -13.91 -6.68 17.47
N ILE A 176 -12.82 -7.41 17.73
CA ILE A 176 -12.13 -7.46 19.01
C ILE A 176 -10.91 -6.54 18.93
N ARG A 177 -10.85 -5.54 19.82
CA ARG A 177 -9.76 -4.55 19.84
C ARG A 177 -8.65 -4.97 20.80
N GLY A 178 -7.42 -5.02 20.29
CA GLY A 178 -6.22 -5.28 21.07
C GLY A 178 -5.24 -6.21 20.37
N ALA A 179 -4.08 -6.40 21.00
CA ALA A 179 -3.07 -7.33 20.53
C ALA A 179 -3.50 -8.77 20.83
N GLY A 180 -3.68 -9.57 19.78
CA GLY A 180 -3.99 -10.99 19.88
C GLY A 180 -2.73 -11.83 19.81
N GLY A 181 -2.58 -12.78 20.73
CA GLY A 181 -1.51 -13.77 20.71
C GLY A 181 -2.04 -15.17 21.03
N PHE A 182 -1.49 -16.17 20.35
CA PHE A 182 -1.78 -17.57 20.62
C PHE A 182 -1.34 -17.95 22.04
N THR A 183 -2.17 -18.75 22.69
CA THR A 183 -1.87 -19.46 23.94
C THR A 183 -1.92 -20.97 23.77
N ALA A 184 -2.52 -21.46 22.68
CA ALA A 184 -2.57 -22.84 22.21
C ALA A 184 -2.89 -22.83 20.69
N PRO A 185 -2.81 -23.96 19.95
CA PRO A 185 -2.98 -24.02 18.49
C PRO A 185 -4.18 -23.28 17.90
N LYS A 186 -5.34 -23.29 18.58
CA LYS A 186 -6.56 -22.60 18.14
C LYS A 186 -7.16 -21.70 19.22
N THR A 187 -6.32 -21.21 20.14
CA THR A 187 -6.72 -20.33 21.24
C THR A 187 -5.90 -19.05 21.20
N VAL A 188 -6.58 -17.91 21.11
CA VAL A 188 -5.97 -16.57 21.08
C VAL A 188 -6.45 -15.79 22.29
N ARG A 189 -5.52 -15.10 22.96
CA ARG A 189 -5.82 -14.19 24.06
C ARG A 189 -5.70 -12.75 23.59
N VAL A 190 -6.66 -11.91 23.98
CA VAL A 190 -6.61 -10.45 23.84
C VAL A 190 -6.87 -9.84 25.20
N GLY A 191 -5.85 -9.21 25.82
CA GLY A 191 -5.96 -8.77 27.21
C GLY A 191 -6.20 -9.95 28.16
N THR A 192 -7.30 -9.92 28.91
CA THR A 192 -7.71 -11.00 29.82
C THR A 192 -8.58 -12.06 29.15
N ASP A 193 -9.09 -11.79 27.96
CA ASP A 193 -10.13 -12.61 27.34
C ASP A 193 -9.52 -13.66 26.42
N ALA A 194 -10.07 -14.88 26.47
CA ALA A 194 -9.67 -16.01 25.64
C ALA A 194 -10.74 -16.30 24.58
N PHE A 195 -10.28 -16.55 23.35
CA PHE A 195 -11.10 -16.83 22.18
C PHE A 195 -10.62 -18.12 21.52
N THR A 196 -11.55 -18.97 21.08
CA THR A 196 -11.26 -20.20 20.34
C THR A 196 -12.01 -20.22 19.03
N ALA A 197 -11.51 -20.98 18.04
CA ALA A 197 -12.25 -21.22 16.81
C ALA A 197 -11.87 -22.53 16.11
N ASP A 198 -12.76 -23.04 15.26
CA ASP A 198 -12.47 -24.20 14.42
C ASP A 198 -11.36 -23.89 13.40
N HIS A 199 -11.42 -22.67 12.86
CA HIS A 199 -10.47 -22.12 11.90
C HIS A 199 -9.85 -20.81 12.43
N VAL A 200 -8.53 -20.68 12.35
CA VAL A 200 -7.81 -19.45 12.74
C VAL A 200 -6.96 -18.94 11.59
N LEU A 201 -7.12 -17.67 11.22
CA LEU A 201 -6.32 -17.01 10.18
C LEU A 201 -5.32 -16.02 10.78
N ILE A 202 -4.05 -16.19 10.42
CA ILE A 202 -2.97 -15.23 10.65
C ILE A 202 -2.87 -14.28 9.46
N ALA A 203 -3.25 -13.03 9.65
CA ALA A 203 -3.21 -11.96 8.64
C ALA A 203 -2.56 -10.68 9.22
N THR A 204 -1.53 -10.86 10.05
CA THR A 204 -0.86 -9.80 10.83
C THR A 204 0.04 -8.87 10.01
N GLY A 205 0.32 -9.22 8.75
CA GLY A 205 1.11 -8.39 7.85
C GLY A 205 2.60 -8.34 8.24
N GLY A 206 3.19 -7.15 8.16
CA GLY A 206 4.60 -6.91 8.47
C GLY A 206 4.88 -5.45 8.80
N TYR A 207 6.12 -5.13 9.12
CA TYR A 207 6.57 -3.80 9.56
C TYR A 207 7.91 -3.43 8.90
N PRO A 208 8.22 -2.13 8.74
CA PRO A 208 9.46 -1.70 8.11
C PRO A 208 10.70 -2.05 8.95
N ILE A 209 11.82 -2.32 8.26
CA ILE A 209 13.11 -2.60 8.90
C ILE A 209 13.85 -1.29 9.16
N VAL A 210 14.31 -1.09 10.40
CA VAL A 210 15.36 -0.15 10.75
C VAL A 210 16.67 -0.95 10.85
N PRO A 211 17.73 -0.57 10.11
CA PRO A 211 19.00 -1.31 10.13
C PRO A 211 19.72 -1.14 11.48
N ASP A 212 20.52 -2.14 11.85
CA ASP A 212 21.38 -2.09 13.02
C ASP A 212 22.69 -1.38 12.68
N VAL A 213 22.66 -0.04 12.67
CA VAL A 213 23.83 0.82 12.48
C VAL A 213 23.80 1.94 13.51
N PRO A 214 24.96 2.45 13.99
CA PRO A 214 24.99 3.55 14.95
C PRO A 214 24.18 4.77 14.47
N GLY A 215 23.24 5.21 15.30
CA GLY A 215 22.36 6.36 15.01
C GLY A 215 21.17 6.06 14.08
N ALA A 216 20.88 4.79 13.78
CA ALA A 216 19.75 4.41 12.92
C ALA A 216 18.40 4.98 13.39
N GLU A 217 18.23 5.17 14.69
CA GLU A 217 17.05 5.75 15.34
C GLU A 217 16.82 7.24 14.98
N HIS A 218 17.78 7.91 14.37
CA HIS A 218 17.61 9.27 13.86
C HIS A 218 16.92 9.31 12.50
N GLY A 219 16.87 8.19 11.77
CA GLY A 219 16.10 8.06 10.55
C GLY A 219 14.65 7.66 10.82
N ILE A 220 13.83 7.79 9.79
CA ILE A 220 12.42 7.38 9.76
C ILE A 220 12.23 6.20 8.81
N THR A 221 11.10 5.52 8.91
CA THR A 221 10.67 4.49 7.94
C THR A 221 9.60 5.05 7.01
N SER A 222 9.04 4.21 6.13
CA SER A 222 7.84 4.56 5.35
C SER A 222 6.68 5.04 6.22
N ASP A 223 6.55 4.52 7.43
CA ASP A 223 5.48 4.88 8.34
C ASP A 223 5.70 6.32 8.84
N GLY A 224 6.94 6.65 9.21
CA GLY A 224 7.33 8.01 9.58
C GLY A 224 7.26 9.02 8.42
N PHE A 225 7.46 8.59 7.17
CA PHE A 225 7.25 9.45 6.00
C PHE A 225 5.82 10.00 5.98
N PHE A 226 4.83 9.16 6.26
CA PHE A 226 3.44 9.61 6.30
C PHE A 226 3.16 10.54 7.48
N GLU A 227 3.97 10.51 8.55
CA GLU A 227 3.81 11.43 9.68
C GLU A 227 4.48 12.80 9.51
N LEU A 228 5.28 13.00 8.45
CA LEU A 228 5.92 14.29 8.19
C LEU A 228 4.89 15.43 8.10
N THR A 229 5.10 16.48 8.87
CA THR A 229 4.27 17.70 8.89
C THR A 229 4.77 18.81 7.97
N SER A 230 5.99 18.66 7.44
CA SER A 230 6.59 19.51 6.42
C SER A 230 7.40 18.66 5.42
N ILE A 231 7.58 19.17 4.20
CA ILE A 231 8.50 18.56 3.23
C ILE A 231 9.94 18.93 3.58
N PRO A 232 10.86 17.95 3.69
CA PRO A 232 12.27 18.20 3.96
C PRO A 232 12.93 18.94 2.79
N LYS A 233 13.94 19.78 3.07
CA LYS A 233 14.72 20.43 2.01
C LYS A 233 15.73 19.46 1.40
N LYS A 234 16.32 18.59 2.21
CA LYS A 234 17.27 17.55 1.83
C LYS A 234 16.90 16.21 2.47
N ALA A 235 16.75 15.18 1.66
CA ALA A 235 16.46 13.82 2.13
C ALA A 235 17.47 12.80 1.60
N VAL A 236 17.84 11.85 2.46
CA VAL A 236 18.57 10.64 2.07
C VAL A 236 17.60 9.46 2.13
N VAL A 237 17.44 8.74 1.03
CA VAL A 237 16.61 7.53 0.96
C VAL A 237 17.51 6.32 0.82
N VAL A 238 17.44 5.38 1.75
CA VAL A 238 18.29 4.18 1.76
C VAL A 238 17.47 2.99 1.32
N GLY A 239 17.80 2.44 0.14
CA GLY A 239 17.08 1.31 -0.44
C GLY A 239 16.98 1.41 -1.96
N SER A 240 16.67 0.28 -2.59
CA SER A 240 16.55 0.17 -4.05
C SER A 240 15.29 -0.55 -4.52
N GLY A 241 14.36 -0.82 -3.61
CA GLY A 241 13.06 -1.43 -3.89
C GLY A 241 11.97 -0.40 -4.23
N TYR A 242 10.75 -0.89 -4.47
CA TYR A 242 9.61 -0.05 -4.87
C TYR A 242 9.34 1.11 -3.90
N ILE A 243 9.33 0.86 -2.57
CA ILE A 243 9.10 1.92 -1.57
C ILE A 243 10.15 3.04 -1.69
N ALA A 244 11.42 2.66 -1.90
CA ALA A 244 12.51 3.62 -1.97
C ALA A 244 12.34 4.54 -3.18
N VAL A 245 12.07 3.98 -4.36
CA VAL A 245 11.95 4.77 -5.60
C VAL A 245 10.65 5.59 -5.64
N GLU A 246 9.55 5.07 -5.09
CA GLU A 246 8.28 5.80 -4.99
C GLU A 246 8.42 7.03 -4.09
N LEU A 247 8.97 6.86 -2.89
CA LEU A 247 9.09 7.98 -1.94
C LEU A 247 10.22 8.94 -2.32
N ALA A 248 11.30 8.47 -2.95
CA ALA A 248 12.31 9.34 -3.54
C ALA A 248 11.73 10.22 -4.66
N GLY A 249 10.91 9.64 -5.55
CA GLY A 249 10.21 10.37 -6.60
C GLY A 249 9.26 11.44 -6.03
N VAL A 250 8.45 11.08 -5.02
CA VAL A 250 7.55 12.04 -4.35
C VAL A 250 8.33 13.19 -3.70
N PHE A 251 9.39 12.89 -2.93
CA PHE A 251 10.22 13.93 -2.33
C PHE A 251 10.79 14.87 -3.40
N HIS A 252 11.38 14.31 -4.45
CA HIS A 252 12.00 15.07 -5.50
C HIS A 252 11.01 15.97 -6.27
N ALA A 253 9.87 15.40 -6.68
CA ALA A 253 8.81 16.14 -7.38
C ALA A 253 8.28 17.33 -6.56
N LEU A 254 8.25 17.19 -5.23
CA LEU A 254 7.84 18.23 -4.28
C LEU A 254 8.97 19.19 -3.87
N GLY A 255 10.15 19.09 -4.49
CA GLY A 255 11.24 20.06 -4.36
C GLY A 255 12.33 19.70 -3.33
N THR A 256 12.31 18.49 -2.77
CA THR A 256 13.39 18.01 -1.90
C THR A 256 14.63 17.68 -2.73
N ALA A 257 15.82 18.08 -2.26
CA ALA A 257 17.08 17.56 -2.75
C ALA A 257 17.28 16.12 -2.26
N VAL A 258 17.16 15.14 -3.15
CA VAL A 258 17.17 13.71 -2.80
C VAL A 258 18.50 13.06 -3.15
N THR A 259 19.06 12.32 -2.19
CA THR A 259 20.13 11.34 -2.44
C THR A 259 19.62 9.94 -2.13
N VAL A 260 19.71 9.02 -3.09
CA VAL A 260 19.36 7.61 -2.90
C VAL A 260 20.63 6.81 -2.69
N VAL A 261 20.75 6.16 -1.54
CA VAL A 261 21.89 5.29 -1.19
C VAL A 261 21.54 3.85 -1.58
N VAL A 262 22.34 3.28 -2.49
CA VAL A 262 22.11 1.94 -3.04
C VAL A 262 23.34 1.05 -2.95
N ARG A 263 23.13 -0.22 -2.59
CA ARG A 263 24.18 -1.23 -2.43
C ARG A 263 24.85 -1.67 -3.74
N THR A 264 24.24 -1.36 -4.87
CA THR A 264 24.61 -1.84 -6.19
C THR A 264 24.56 -0.68 -7.19
N ASP A 265 24.84 -0.95 -8.45
CA ASP A 265 24.68 -0.02 -9.57
C ASP A 265 23.22 0.13 -10.05
N LYS A 266 22.33 -0.77 -9.61
CA LYS A 266 20.93 -0.88 -10.09
C LYS A 266 19.88 -0.69 -8.99
N ILE A 267 18.72 -0.18 -9.39
CA ILE A 267 17.46 -0.20 -8.63
C ILE A 267 16.49 -1.24 -9.20
N LEU A 268 15.46 -1.59 -8.43
CA LEU A 268 14.38 -2.49 -8.85
C LEU A 268 14.89 -3.83 -9.40
N ARG A 269 15.91 -4.41 -8.77
CA ARG A 269 16.60 -5.62 -9.27
C ARG A 269 15.73 -6.88 -9.39
N ALA A 270 14.55 -6.90 -8.75
CA ALA A 270 13.57 -7.98 -8.86
C ALA A 270 12.63 -7.80 -10.07
N PHE A 271 12.78 -6.71 -10.82
CA PHE A 271 11.99 -6.37 -12.00
C PHE A 271 12.84 -6.50 -13.26
N ASP A 272 12.21 -6.45 -14.43
CA ASP A 272 12.93 -6.49 -15.70
C ASP A 272 13.96 -5.37 -15.75
N ALA A 273 15.18 -5.70 -16.16
CA ALA A 273 16.31 -4.77 -16.11
C ALA A 273 16.04 -3.45 -16.86
N MET A 274 15.22 -3.49 -17.92
CA MET A 274 14.83 -2.29 -18.67
C MET A 274 14.12 -1.26 -17.77
N LEU A 275 13.26 -1.71 -16.86
CA LEU A 275 12.49 -0.84 -15.97
C LEU A 275 13.39 -0.13 -14.97
N GLY A 276 14.28 -0.89 -14.30
CA GLY A 276 15.21 -0.34 -13.31
C GLY A 276 16.21 0.63 -13.92
N SER A 277 16.74 0.31 -15.10
CA SER A 277 17.68 1.17 -15.82
C SER A 277 17.01 2.47 -16.29
N ALA A 278 15.86 2.37 -16.96
CA ALA A 278 15.15 3.54 -17.48
C ALA A 278 14.71 4.49 -16.35
N LEU A 279 14.22 3.95 -15.22
CA LEU A 279 13.85 4.76 -14.07
C LEU A 279 15.06 5.45 -13.45
N MET A 280 16.17 4.74 -13.25
CA MET A 280 17.37 5.31 -12.62
C MET A 280 17.97 6.42 -13.47
N GLU A 281 18.04 6.22 -14.78
CA GLU A 281 18.48 7.23 -15.74
C GLU A 281 17.58 8.46 -15.70
N HIS A 282 16.26 8.26 -15.72
CA HIS A 282 15.32 9.37 -15.65
C HIS A 282 15.43 10.15 -14.33
N MET A 283 15.40 9.46 -13.18
CA MET A 283 15.54 10.11 -11.87
C MET A 283 16.86 10.89 -11.76
N ALA A 284 17.97 10.35 -12.27
CA ALA A 284 19.25 11.04 -12.30
C ALA A 284 19.22 12.29 -13.19
N SER A 285 18.56 12.20 -14.36
CA SER A 285 18.40 13.34 -15.28
C SER A 285 17.56 14.49 -14.71
N GLU A 286 16.61 14.19 -13.82
CA GLU A 286 15.81 15.20 -13.10
C GLU A 286 16.56 15.78 -11.88
N GLY A 287 17.71 15.21 -11.50
CA GLY A 287 18.58 15.73 -10.44
C GLY A 287 18.55 14.93 -9.13
N VAL A 288 17.96 13.73 -9.11
CA VAL A 288 18.13 12.81 -7.98
C VAL A 288 19.56 12.26 -7.98
N HIS A 289 20.27 12.44 -6.87
CA HIS A 289 21.61 11.90 -6.73
C HIS A 289 21.58 10.43 -6.30
N PHE A 290 22.43 9.59 -6.88
CA PHE A 290 22.60 8.19 -6.49
C PHE A 290 24.00 7.96 -5.94
N GLU A 291 24.06 7.61 -4.66
CA GLU A 291 25.28 7.17 -3.99
C GLU A 291 25.31 5.63 -4.05
N LYS A 292 26.21 5.10 -4.89
CA LYS A 292 26.20 3.69 -5.32
C LYS A 292 27.26 2.85 -4.61
N HIS A 293 27.08 1.53 -4.65
CA HIS A 293 28.03 0.55 -4.11
C HIS A 293 28.36 0.74 -2.62
N CYS A 294 27.41 1.27 -1.83
CA CYS A 294 27.62 1.49 -0.42
C CYS A 294 26.35 1.26 0.41
N THR A 295 26.52 1.20 1.73
CA THR A 295 25.43 1.34 2.72
C THR A 295 25.71 2.50 3.65
N VAL A 296 24.76 2.83 4.51
CA VAL A 296 25.02 3.73 5.64
C VAL A 296 25.87 3.00 6.67
N ALA A 297 26.96 3.62 7.10
CA ALA A 297 27.84 3.15 8.16
C ALA A 297 27.44 3.72 9.53
N SER A 298 27.05 5.00 9.58
CA SER A 298 26.57 5.66 10.79
C SER A 298 25.76 6.90 10.46
N VAL A 299 24.92 7.32 11.41
CA VAL A 299 24.16 8.56 11.35
C VAL A 299 24.42 9.35 12.63
N THR A 300 24.72 10.64 12.52
CA THR A 300 24.93 11.50 13.69
C THR A 300 24.09 12.76 13.57
N LYS A 301 23.65 13.30 14.71
CA LYS A 301 23.01 14.62 14.75
C LYS A 301 24.05 15.73 14.66
N SER A 302 23.70 16.75 13.91
CA SER A 302 24.42 18.02 13.80
C SER A 302 23.40 19.15 14.00
N GLY A 303 23.06 19.45 15.25
CA GLY A 303 21.93 20.32 15.60
C GLY A 303 20.59 19.66 15.21
N PRO A 304 19.69 20.35 14.46
CA PRO A 304 18.45 19.76 13.97
C PRO A 304 18.63 18.87 12.74
N LEU A 305 19.82 18.90 12.10
CA LEU A 305 20.12 18.17 10.88
C LEU A 305 20.90 16.89 11.17
N LEU A 306 20.98 16.02 10.16
CA LEU A 306 21.72 14.77 10.21
C LEU A 306 22.98 14.85 9.33
N ARG A 307 24.01 14.12 9.75
CA ARG A 307 25.17 13.73 8.95
C ARG A 307 25.07 12.22 8.72
N VAL A 308 25.01 11.81 7.46
CA VAL A 308 24.95 10.40 7.06
C VAL A 308 26.29 10.00 6.48
N LYS A 309 26.96 9.04 7.11
CA LYS A 309 28.24 8.50 6.63
C LYS A 309 28.01 7.17 5.94
N THR A 310 28.57 6.99 4.76
CA THR A 310 28.50 5.73 4.01
C THR A 310 29.69 4.81 4.33
N THR A 311 29.58 3.54 3.99
CA THR A 311 30.67 2.55 4.13
C THR A 311 31.87 2.83 3.23
N THR A 312 31.70 3.65 2.18
CA THR A 312 32.77 4.11 1.29
C THR A 312 33.47 5.36 1.81
N GLY A 313 33.01 5.92 2.93
CA GLY A 313 33.59 7.12 3.56
C GLY A 313 32.98 8.43 3.09
N VAL A 314 32.02 8.43 2.18
CA VAL A 314 31.27 9.62 1.77
C VAL A 314 30.42 10.12 2.93
N GLU A 315 30.47 11.42 3.19
CA GLU A 315 29.66 12.08 4.22
C GLU A 315 28.65 13.01 3.56
N ILE A 316 27.36 12.74 3.80
CA ILE A 316 26.25 13.54 3.33
C ILE A 316 25.77 14.39 4.51
N GLU A 317 26.12 15.68 4.50
CA GLU A 317 25.78 16.62 5.57
C GLU A 317 24.47 17.38 5.30
N GLY A 318 23.91 18.00 6.35
CA GLY A 318 22.75 18.90 6.25
C GLY A 318 21.46 18.19 5.85
N VAL A 319 21.31 16.92 6.25
CA VAL A 319 20.16 16.09 5.89
C VAL A 319 19.00 16.36 6.86
N ASP A 320 17.86 16.83 6.36
CA ASP A 320 16.66 17.05 7.19
C ASP A 320 15.94 15.72 7.51
N CYS A 321 16.00 14.77 6.56
CA CYS A 321 15.27 13.52 6.66
C CYS A 321 16.11 12.36 6.11
N LEU A 322 16.28 11.30 6.92
CA LEU A 322 16.83 10.03 6.48
C LEU A 322 15.72 8.99 6.48
N LEU A 323 15.42 8.41 5.32
CA LEU A 323 14.37 7.41 5.13
C LEU A 323 14.95 6.01 4.92
N TRP A 324 14.65 5.09 5.83
CA TRP A 324 14.93 3.67 5.71
C TRP A 324 13.85 2.96 4.88
N ALA A 325 14.21 2.58 3.66
CA ALA A 325 13.39 1.80 2.73
C ALA A 325 14.10 0.48 2.36
N VAL A 326 14.67 -0.19 3.36
CA VAL A 326 15.58 -1.34 3.20
C VAL A 326 14.89 -2.71 3.22
N GLY A 327 13.58 -2.75 3.42
CA GLY A 327 12.77 -3.96 3.47
C GLY A 327 11.74 -3.95 4.59
N ARG A 328 10.98 -5.04 4.71
CA ARG A 328 9.98 -5.26 5.76
C ARG A 328 10.19 -6.63 6.39
N LYS A 329 9.84 -6.77 7.67
CA LYS A 329 9.81 -8.04 8.41
C LYS A 329 8.36 -8.47 8.64
N PRO A 330 8.06 -9.78 8.67
CA PRO A 330 6.72 -10.27 8.98
C PRO A 330 6.40 -10.09 10.47
N ALA A 331 5.14 -9.78 10.78
CA ALA A 331 4.66 -9.59 12.15
C ALA A 331 4.25 -10.95 12.76
N VAL A 332 5.25 -11.69 13.26
CA VAL A 332 5.09 -13.08 13.77
C VAL A 332 5.17 -13.21 15.29
N ASP A 333 5.43 -12.11 16.01
CA ASP A 333 5.47 -12.09 17.48
C ASP A 333 4.06 -12.11 18.08
N ILE A 334 3.37 -13.25 17.89
CA ILE A 334 2.01 -13.51 18.32
C ILE A 334 1.90 -14.86 19.03
N GLY A 335 2.99 -15.39 19.58
CA GLY A 335 3.01 -16.67 20.30
C GLY A 335 2.90 -17.91 19.41
N LEU A 336 3.44 -17.86 18.19
CA LEU A 336 3.39 -18.99 17.23
C LEU A 336 4.07 -20.27 17.73
N ASP A 337 5.05 -20.14 18.64
CA ASP A 337 5.72 -21.24 19.32
C ASP A 337 4.74 -22.18 20.05
N LYS A 338 3.57 -21.68 20.45
CA LYS A 338 2.52 -22.44 21.14
C LYS A 338 1.56 -23.18 20.20
N THR A 339 1.77 -23.06 18.89
CA THR A 339 0.86 -23.60 17.87
C THR A 339 1.47 -24.73 17.05
N GLY A 340 2.80 -24.80 16.94
CA GLY A 340 3.49 -25.67 15.98
C GLY A 340 3.54 -25.12 14.55
N VAL A 341 3.16 -23.85 14.32
CA VAL A 341 3.34 -23.15 13.04
C VAL A 341 4.84 -22.96 12.74
N VAL A 342 5.26 -23.45 11.58
CA VAL A 342 6.65 -23.38 11.11
C VAL A 342 6.90 -22.08 10.34
N LEU A 343 8.02 -21.43 10.66
CA LEU A 343 8.53 -20.28 9.92
C LEU A 343 9.61 -20.72 8.91
N ASP A 344 9.79 -19.98 7.83
CA ASP A 344 10.91 -20.14 6.92
C ASP A 344 12.19 -19.48 7.46
N LYS A 345 13.30 -19.68 6.74
CA LYS A 345 14.62 -19.11 7.09
C LYS A 345 14.66 -17.58 7.16
N THR A 346 13.64 -16.91 6.62
CA THR A 346 13.51 -15.45 6.62
C THR A 346 12.49 -14.95 7.65
N GLY A 347 11.91 -15.86 8.44
CA GLY A 347 10.95 -15.57 9.50
C GLY A 347 9.50 -15.46 9.04
N HIS A 348 9.17 -15.81 7.80
CA HIS A 348 7.79 -15.78 7.30
C HIS A 348 7.06 -17.09 7.62
N VAL A 349 5.74 -17.04 7.79
CA VAL A 349 4.92 -18.25 8.02
C VAL A 349 4.90 -19.09 6.76
N GLN A 350 5.32 -20.36 6.87
CA GLN A 350 5.25 -21.30 5.75
C GLN A 350 3.81 -21.72 5.51
N VAL A 351 3.39 -21.64 4.23
CA VAL A 351 2.07 -22.09 3.80
C VAL A 351 2.11 -22.81 2.47
N ASP A 352 1.22 -23.77 2.31
CA ASP A 352 0.99 -24.47 1.06
C ASP A 352 0.27 -23.58 0.01
N ALA A 353 -0.19 -24.19 -1.09
CA ALA A 353 -0.92 -23.49 -2.16
C ALA A 353 -2.31 -22.99 -1.72
N PHE A 354 -2.86 -23.55 -0.64
CA PHE A 354 -4.19 -23.29 -0.10
C PHE A 354 -4.18 -22.42 1.16
N GLN A 355 -3.02 -21.90 1.56
CA GLN A 355 -2.81 -21.04 2.73
C GLN A 355 -2.85 -21.81 4.06
N ASN A 356 -2.77 -23.15 4.02
CA ASN A 356 -2.66 -23.96 5.24
C ASN A 356 -1.24 -23.82 5.82
N THR A 357 -1.14 -23.67 7.14
CA THR A 357 0.14 -23.74 7.86
C THR A 357 0.47 -25.20 8.22
N SER A 358 1.57 -25.42 8.96
CA SER A 358 1.88 -26.73 9.56
C SER A 358 0.97 -27.13 10.72
N CYS A 359 0.14 -26.21 11.24
CA CYS A 359 -0.84 -26.50 12.28
C CYS A 359 -2.22 -26.64 11.66
N ASP A 360 -2.89 -27.77 11.93
CA ASP A 360 -4.24 -28.03 11.42
C ASP A 360 -5.25 -26.96 11.88
N GLY A 361 -6.13 -26.57 10.96
CA GLY A 361 -7.10 -25.47 11.13
C GLY A 361 -6.48 -24.08 11.35
N VAL A 362 -5.16 -23.92 11.20
CA VAL A 362 -4.49 -22.62 11.23
C VAL A 362 -3.97 -22.27 9.83
N TYR A 363 -4.30 -21.07 9.39
CA TYR A 363 -4.02 -20.56 8.06
C TYR A 363 -3.19 -19.27 8.14
N ALA A 364 -2.47 -18.93 7.09
CA ALA A 364 -1.81 -17.63 6.99
C ALA A 364 -1.84 -17.07 5.56
N LEU A 365 -1.95 -15.75 5.43
CA LEU A 365 -1.93 -15.07 4.14
C LEU A 365 -1.41 -13.62 4.22
N GLY A 366 -1.11 -13.06 3.06
CA GLY A 366 -0.58 -11.70 2.94
C GLY A 366 0.89 -11.64 3.33
N ASP A 367 1.32 -10.46 3.76
CA ASP A 367 2.75 -10.15 3.92
C ASP A 367 3.48 -11.07 4.93
N VAL A 368 2.75 -11.62 5.91
CA VAL A 368 3.31 -12.55 6.91
C VAL A 368 3.87 -13.84 6.28
N CYS A 369 3.45 -14.17 5.04
CA CYS A 369 3.87 -15.37 4.30
C CYS A 369 4.99 -15.12 3.26
N GLY A 370 5.42 -13.87 3.03
CA GLY A 370 6.59 -13.56 2.18
C GLY A 370 6.46 -13.81 0.68
N LYS A 371 5.34 -14.34 0.16
CA LYS A 371 5.19 -14.69 -1.27
C LYS A 371 5.05 -13.49 -2.19
N TRP A 372 4.05 -12.64 -1.94
CA TRP A 372 3.70 -11.47 -2.78
C TRP A 372 3.06 -10.39 -1.91
N LEU A 373 3.82 -9.32 -1.66
CA LEU A 373 3.49 -8.27 -0.69
C LEU A 373 2.55 -7.21 -1.30
N LEU A 374 1.39 -7.65 -1.79
CA LEU A 374 0.43 -6.82 -2.53
C LEU A 374 -0.98 -6.94 -1.96
N THR A 375 -1.65 -5.81 -1.79
CA THR A 375 -3.03 -5.74 -1.27
C THR A 375 -4.02 -6.60 -2.06
N PRO A 376 -4.10 -6.54 -3.41
CA PRO A 376 -5.03 -7.37 -4.17
C PRO A 376 -4.77 -8.87 -3.99
N VAL A 377 -3.51 -9.26 -3.80
CA VAL A 377 -3.13 -10.66 -3.54
C VAL A 377 -3.65 -11.13 -2.19
N ALA A 378 -3.44 -10.36 -1.13
CA ALA A 378 -3.97 -10.67 0.19
C ALA A 378 -5.50 -10.76 0.19
N ILE A 379 -6.19 -9.84 -0.51
CA ILE A 379 -7.65 -9.85 -0.67
C ILE A 379 -8.12 -11.10 -1.42
N ALA A 380 -7.48 -11.43 -2.55
CA ALA A 380 -7.87 -12.56 -3.37
C ALA A 380 -7.61 -13.90 -2.66
N ALA A 381 -6.48 -14.04 -1.97
CA ALA A 381 -6.18 -15.21 -1.15
C ALA A 381 -7.18 -15.35 0.00
N GLY A 382 -7.48 -14.26 0.73
CA GLY A 382 -8.42 -14.28 1.85
C GLY A 382 -9.84 -14.64 1.44
N ARG A 383 -10.33 -14.10 0.32
CA ARG A 383 -11.64 -14.48 -0.24
C ARG A 383 -11.66 -15.95 -0.64
N ARG A 384 -10.64 -16.44 -1.35
CA ARG A 384 -10.58 -17.83 -1.83
C ARG A 384 -10.44 -18.84 -0.71
N LEU A 385 -9.72 -18.49 0.36
CA LEU A 385 -9.67 -19.26 1.59
C LEU A 385 -11.07 -19.39 2.21
N ALA A 386 -11.80 -18.29 2.34
CA ALA A 386 -13.15 -18.31 2.89
C ALA A 386 -14.14 -19.11 2.01
N GLU A 387 -14.03 -19.02 0.68
CA GLU A 387 -14.80 -19.88 -0.23
C GLU A 387 -14.53 -21.38 0.01
N ARG A 388 -13.27 -21.73 0.28
CA ARG A 388 -12.86 -23.12 0.53
C ARG A 388 -13.40 -23.65 1.85
N LEU A 389 -13.30 -22.84 2.90
CA LEU A 389 -13.68 -23.25 4.26
C LEU A 389 -15.19 -23.22 4.48
N PHE A 390 -15.90 -22.25 3.89
CA PHE A 390 -17.29 -21.95 4.26
C PHE A 390 -18.30 -22.01 3.11
N ASN A 391 -17.88 -22.33 1.87
CA ASN A 391 -18.77 -22.35 0.70
C ASN A 391 -18.60 -23.58 -0.21
N ASN A 392 -18.16 -24.71 0.33
CA ASN A 392 -18.04 -25.99 -0.41
C ASN A 392 -17.21 -25.90 -1.72
N LYS A 393 -16.15 -25.09 -1.74
CA LYS A 393 -15.20 -25.00 -2.87
C LYS A 393 -13.82 -25.55 -2.50
N PRO A 394 -13.65 -26.87 -2.37
CA PRO A 394 -12.43 -27.48 -1.83
C PRO A 394 -11.16 -27.07 -2.58
N ASP A 395 -11.25 -26.87 -3.91
CA ASP A 395 -10.11 -26.49 -4.76
C ASP A 395 -9.85 -24.97 -4.83
N SER A 396 -10.62 -24.15 -4.11
CA SER A 396 -10.49 -22.70 -4.18
C SER A 396 -9.16 -22.22 -3.58
N ARG A 397 -8.27 -21.74 -4.46
CA ARG A 397 -6.97 -21.15 -4.12
C ARG A 397 -6.57 -20.03 -5.07
N LEU A 398 -5.68 -19.16 -4.63
CA LEU A 398 -5.09 -18.15 -5.51
C LEU A 398 -3.99 -18.79 -6.38
N VAL A 399 -4.01 -18.47 -7.67
CA VAL A 399 -2.90 -18.77 -8.58
C VAL A 399 -1.97 -17.56 -8.58
N TYR A 400 -0.72 -17.77 -8.19
CA TYR A 400 0.27 -16.70 -7.99
C TYR A 400 1.09 -16.34 -9.24
N ALA A 401 0.75 -16.93 -10.39
CA ALA A 401 1.34 -16.55 -11.67
C ALA A 401 0.66 -15.31 -12.27
N ASN A 402 1.44 -14.51 -13.01
CA ASN A 402 0.95 -13.37 -13.81
C ASN A 402 0.13 -12.35 -13.00
N ILE A 403 0.62 -11.96 -11.82
CA ILE A 403 0.01 -10.90 -11.00
C ILE A 403 0.48 -9.54 -11.53
N PRO A 404 -0.40 -8.69 -12.07
CA PRO A 404 -0.02 -7.34 -12.49
C PRO A 404 0.41 -6.49 -11.31
N THR A 405 1.47 -5.73 -11.49
CA THR A 405 2.05 -4.86 -10.47
C THR A 405 2.37 -3.49 -11.05
N VAL A 406 2.09 -2.45 -10.27
CA VAL A 406 2.44 -1.06 -10.59
C VAL A 406 3.36 -0.51 -9.51
N ILE A 407 4.43 0.17 -9.94
CA ILE A 407 5.26 0.99 -9.07
C ILE A 407 4.98 2.45 -9.41
N PHE A 408 4.56 3.21 -8.41
CA PHE A 408 4.23 4.64 -8.54
C PHE A 408 5.48 5.51 -8.44
N SER A 409 6.49 5.18 -9.24
CA SER A 409 7.63 6.05 -9.52
C SER A 409 7.19 7.21 -10.43
N HIS A 410 8.09 8.16 -10.66
CA HIS A 410 7.90 9.24 -11.62
C HIS A 410 8.93 9.04 -12.74
N PRO A 411 8.52 8.63 -13.97
CA PRO A 411 7.18 8.19 -14.38
C PRO A 411 6.80 6.80 -13.80
N PRO A 412 5.51 6.40 -13.83
CA PRO A 412 5.08 5.13 -13.27
C PRO A 412 5.56 3.92 -14.09
N ILE A 413 5.63 2.77 -13.43
CA ILE A 413 5.98 1.48 -14.03
C ILE A 413 4.80 0.53 -13.91
N GLY A 414 4.50 -0.20 -14.99
CA GLY A 414 3.56 -1.31 -15.02
C GLY A 414 4.25 -2.59 -15.49
N THR A 415 4.00 -3.72 -14.82
CA THR A 415 4.63 -5.00 -15.16
C THR A 415 3.75 -6.20 -14.83
N VAL A 416 3.80 -7.23 -15.68
CA VAL A 416 3.13 -8.51 -15.44
C VAL A 416 3.92 -9.64 -16.11
N GLY A 417 3.91 -10.82 -15.47
CA GLY A 417 4.59 -12.00 -16.00
C GLY A 417 6.08 -12.04 -15.68
N MET A 418 6.81 -12.88 -16.42
CA MET A 418 8.24 -13.11 -16.26
C MET A 418 9.06 -11.96 -16.83
N THR A 419 10.14 -11.58 -16.16
CA THR A 419 11.21 -10.77 -16.76
C THR A 419 11.88 -11.52 -17.92
N GLU A 420 12.60 -10.82 -18.78
CA GLU A 420 13.38 -11.49 -19.84
C GLU A 420 14.40 -12.49 -19.26
N ALA A 421 15.05 -12.15 -18.14
CA ALA A 421 16.03 -13.04 -17.51
C ALA A 421 15.37 -14.32 -16.97
N GLU A 422 14.20 -14.20 -16.32
CA GLU A 422 13.43 -15.35 -15.85
C GLU A 422 12.91 -16.19 -17.01
N ALA A 423 12.40 -15.56 -18.07
CA ALA A 423 11.89 -16.28 -19.24
C ALA A 423 13.01 -17.05 -19.95
N ARG A 424 14.19 -16.45 -20.13
CA ARG A 424 15.37 -17.14 -20.71
C ARG A 424 15.84 -18.30 -19.84
N SER A 425 15.82 -18.13 -18.52
CA SER A 425 16.16 -19.20 -17.58
C SER A 425 15.14 -20.35 -17.60
N HIS A 426 13.86 -20.03 -17.79
CA HIS A 426 12.77 -21.01 -17.74
C HIS A 426 12.56 -21.78 -19.05
N TYR A 427 12.62 -21.09 -20.20
CA TYR A 427 12.32 -21.67 -21.52
C TYR A 427 13.56 -21.98 -22.37
N GLY A 428 14.73 -21.45 -22.00
CA GLY A 428 15.92 -21.46 -22.87
C GLY A 428 16.02 -20.19 -23.72
N PRO A 429 17.23 -19.66 -23.97
CA PRO A 429 17.41 -18.38 -24.67
C PRO A 429 16.93 -18.40 -26.13
N GLU A 430 17.00 -19.55 -26.79
CA GLU A 430 16.56 -19.80 -28.17
C GLU A 430 15.04 -19.71 -28.36
N ASP A 431 14.27 -20.01 -27.32
CA ASP A 431 12.80 -19.99 -27.35
C ASP A 431 12.21 -18.64 -26.92
N ILE A 432 13.06 -17.63 -26.66
CA ILE A 432 12.61 -16.30 -26.22
C ILE A 432 12.82 -15.25 -27.32
N LYS A 433 11.72 -14.63 -27.73
CA LYS A 433 11.71 -13.42 -28.56
C LYS A 433 11.27 -12.21 -27.75
N VAL A 434 11.94 -11.08 -27.97
CA VAL A 434 11.69 -9.85 -27.21
C VAL A 434 11.39 -8.72 -28.17
N TYR A 435 10.26 -8.04 -27.96
CA TYR A 435 9.91 -6.81 -28.66
C TYR A 435 10.08 -5.62 -27.72
N ARG A 436 10.57 -4.50 -28.24
CA ARG A 436 10.81 -3.27 -27.45
C ARG A 436 10.37 -2.04 -28.25
N SER A 437 9.74 -1.09 -27.58
CA SER A 437 9.50 0.26 -28.12
C SER A 437 10.00 1.29 -27.11
N SER A 438 10.55 2.40 -27.60
CA SER A 438 10.88 3.58 -26.79
C SER A 438 10.60 4.84 -27.57
N PHE A 439 9.85 5.75 -26.94
CA PHE A 439 9.34 6.96 -27.57
C PHE A 439 9.12 8.06 -26.52
N THR A 440 8.83 9.28 -26.97
CA THR A 440 8.38 10.36 -26.09
C THR A 440 6.86 10.45 -26.22
N PRO A 441 6.08 10.20 -25.15
CA PRO A 441 4.63 10.35 -25.18
C PRO A 441 4.22 11.74 -25.67
N MET A 442 3.08 11.81 -26.38
CA MET A 442 2.59 13.06 -27.00
C MET A 442 2.43 14.21 -25.99
N TYR A 443 2.14 13.90 -24.71
CA TYR A 443 2.11 14.90 -23.64
C TYR A 443 3.41 15.73 -23.57
N TYR A 444 4.57 15.12 -23.80
CA TYR A 444 5.85 15.82 -23.77
C TYR A 444 6.27 16.40 -25.12
N SER A 445 5.40 16.43 -26.13
CA SER A 445 5.73 16.98 -27.45
C SER A 445 6.00 18.48 -27.42
N MET A 446 5.23 19.23 -26.62
CA MET A 446 5.34 20.68 -26.48
C MET A 446 6.16 21.14 -25.27
N THR A 447 6.43 20.24 -24.31
CA THR A 447 7.21 20.56 -23.09
C THR A 447 8.71 20.67 -23.36
N ARG A 448 9.44 21.45 -22.56
CA ARG A 448 10.90 21.52 -22.57
C ARG A 448 11.50 20.19 -22.10
N ARG A 449 10.95 19.60 -21.03
CA ARG A 449 11.35 18.26 -20.57
C ARG A 449 10.78 17.17 -21.50
N LYS A 450 11.57 16.16 -21.82
CA LYS A 450 11.19 15.07 -22.75
C LYS A 450 11.24 13.71 -22.06
N VAL A 451 10.31 13.46 -21.14
CA VAL A 451 10.24 12.17 -20.45
C VAL A 451 9.94 11.06 -21.44
N LYS A 452 10.70 9.96 -21.38
CA LYS A 452 10.58 8.82 -22.28
C LYS A 452 9.63 7.78 -21.72
N CYS A 453 8.93 7.10 -22.62
CA CYS A 453 8.29 5.83 -22.36
C CYS A 453 9.16 4.71 -22.94
N ALA A 454 9.21 3.58 -22.24
CA ALA A 454 9.82 2.35 -22.74
C ALA A 454 8.90 1.18 -22.42
N MET A 455 8.74 0.28 -23.40
CA MET A 455 7.86 -0.88 -23.33
C MET A 455 8.58 -2.11 -23.85
N LYS A 456 8.21 -3.27 -23.31
CA LYS A 456 8.80 -4.56 -23.68
C LYS A 456 7.79 -5.68 -23.57
N LEU A 457 7.72 -6.50 -24.61
CA LEU A 457 7.05 -7.80 -24.59
C LEU A 457 8.10 -8.90 -24.59
N VAL A 458 7.88 -9.91 -23.75
CA VAL A 458 8.68 -11.13 -23.68
C VAL A 458 7.78 -12.27 -24.15
N CYS A 459 8.14 -12.87 -25.29
CA CYS A 459 7.39 -13.92 -25.96
C CYS A 459 8.16 -15.24 -25.90
N ALA A 460 7.46 -16.34 -25.64
CA ALA A 460 8.04 -17.67 -25.52
C ALA A 460 7.49 -18.66 -26.57
N GLY A 461 8.39 -19.48 -27.11
CA GLY A 461 8.10 -20.56 -28.06
C GLY A 461 7.69 -20.08 -29.45
N LYS A 462 7.43 -21.05 -30.34
CA LYS A 462 7.08 -20.81 -31.76
C LYS A 462 5.83 -19.96 -31.96
N GLU A 463 4.85 -20.08 -31.07
CA GLU A 463 3.59 -19.33 -31.11
C GLU A 463 3.71 -17.92 -30.49
N GLU A 464 4.91 -17.54 -30.02
CA GLU A 464 5.19 -16.25 -29.39
C GLU A 464 4.19 -15.89 -28.28
N LYS A 465 3.91 -16.84 -27.39
CA LYS A 465 3.05 -16.62 -26.23
C LYS A 465 3.64 -15.51 -25.37
N VAL A 466 2.87 -14.48 -25.05
CA VAL A 466 3.34 -13.36 -24.22
C VAL A 466 3.43 -13.84 -22.77
N VAL A 467 4.66 -14.03 -22.29
CA VAL A 467 4.96 -14.49 -20.92
C VAL A 467 5.40 -13.35 -20.00
N GLY A 468 5.71 -12.18 -20.56
CA GLY A 468 6.06 -10.98 -19.82
C GLY A 468 5.68 -9.71 -20.59
N LEU A 469 5.22 -8.70 -19.86
CA LEU A 469 4.98 -7.35 -20.37
C LEU A 469 5.47 -6.34 -19.33
N HIS A 470 6.33 -5.43 -19.76
CA HIS A 470 6.98 -4.44 -18.91
C HIS A 470 6.89 -3.06 -19.57
N MET A 471 6.43 -2.05 -18.84
CA MET A 471 6.34 -0.68 -19.32
C MET A 471 6.71 0.33 -18.25
N ILE A 472 7.34 1.41 -18.66
CA ILE A 472 7.61 2.61 -17.86
C ILE A 472 7.22 3.84 -18.66
N GLY A 473 6.50 4.77 -18.06
CA GLY A 473 5.99 5.97 -18.72
C GLY A 473 4.58 6.33 -18.28
N ASP A 474 4.11 7.51 -18.69
CA ASP A 474 2.77 8.00 -18.34
C ASP A 474 1.67 7.00 -18.72
N GLY A 475 0.74 6.77 -17.80
CA GLY A 475 -0.38 5.85 -17.95
C GLY A 475 -0.06 4.37 -17.73
N ALA A 476 1.20 4.01 -17.48
CA ALA A 476 1.59 2.63 -17.16
C ALA A 476 0.82 2.03 -15.97
N ASP A 477 0.37 2.88 -15.05
CA ASP A 477 -0.43 2.49 -13.89
C ASP A 477 -1.86 2.06 -14.21
N GLU A 478 -2.43 2.49 -15.33
CA GLU A 478 -3.81 2.18 -15.75
C GLU A 478 -3.86 1.24 -16.96
N ILE A 479 -2.91 1.35 -17.90
CA ILE A 479 -2.87 0.54 -19.12
C ILE A 479 -2.74 -0.96 -18.82
N LEU A 480 -1.93 -1.32 -17.82
CA LEU A 480 -1.53 -2.69 -17.54
C LEU A 480 -2.69 -3.63 -17.21
N GLN A 481 -3.77 -3.14 -16.60
CA GLN A 481 -4.82 -4.01 -16.05
C GLN A 481 -5.53 -4.84 -17.13
N GLY A 482 -5.77 -4.27 -18.31
CA GLY A 482 -6.35 -4.97 -19.45
C GLY A 482 -5.42 -6.05 -20.00
N PHE A 483 -4.14 -5.73 -20.20
CA PHE A 483 -3.14 -6.69 -20.65
C PHE A 483 -2.87 -7.81 -19.63
N GLY A 484 -3.03 -7.52 -18.33
CA GLY A 484 -2.99 -8.53 -17.29
C GLY A 484 -4.07 -9.60 -17.46
N VAL A 485 -5.25 -9.25 -17.98
CA VAL A 485 -6.30 -10.21 -18.34
C VAL A 485 -5.88 -11.02 -19.58
N ALA A 486 -5.41 -10.35 -20.64
CA ALA A 486 -4.98 -11.02 -21.88
C ALA A 486 -3.86 -12.04 -21.64
N ILE A 487 -2.82 -11.68 -20.89
CA ILE A 487 -1.71 -12.58 -20.55
C ILE A 487 -2.18 -13.74 -19.69
N LYS A 488 -3.15 -13.52 -18.80
CA LYS A 488 -3.77 -14.60 -18.02
C LYS A 488 -4.58 -15.57 -18.87
N MET A 489 -5.18 -15.09 -19.98
CA MET A 489 -5.83 -15.93 -20.99
C MET A 489 -4.83 -16.67 -21.90
N GLY A 490 -3.54 -16.34 -21.80
CA GLY A 490 -2.49 -16.96 -22.60
C GLY A 490 -2.30 -16.32 -23.97
N ALA A 491 -2.53 -15.00 -24.07
CA ALA A 491 -2.42 -14.27 -25.33
C ALA A 491 -1.05 -14.42 -26.03
N THR A 492 -1.07 -14.48 -27.36
CA THR A 492 0.12 -14.52 -28.22
C THR A 492 0.43 -13.17 -28.85
N LYS A 493 1.64 -12.98 -29.36
CA LYS A 493 2.01 -11.76 -30.11
C LYS A 493 1.07 -11.50 -31.30
N ALA A 494 0.67 -12.55 -32.02
CA ALA A 494 -0.28 -12.44 -33.13
C ALA A 494 -1.63 -11.85 -32.68
N GLN A 495 -2.12 -12.21 -31.50
CA GLN A 495 -3.37 -11.64 -30.96
C GLN A 495 -3.21 -10.19 -30.48
N PHE A 496 -2.01 -9.78 -30.08
CA PHE A 496 -1.72 -8.36 -29.85
C PHE A 496 -1.78 -7.60 -31.18
N ASP A 497 -1.16 -8.12 -32.23
CA ASP A 497 -1.09 -7.46 -33.55
C ASP A 497 -2.43 -7.40 -34.29
N ASP A 498 -3.32 -8.37 -34.06
CA ASP A 498 -4.68 -8.38 -34.60
C ASP A 498 -5.60 -7.34 -33.92
N CYS A 499 -5.22 -6.86 -32.72
CA CYS A 499 -5.97 -5.84 -32.02
C CYS A 499 -5.73 -4.47 -32.64
N VAL A 500 -6.79 -3.88 -33.23
CA VAL A 500 -6.74 -2.53 -33.80
C VAL A 500 -6.34 -1.51 -32.71
N ALA A 501 -5.29 -0.74 -33.01
CA ALA A 501 -4.76 0.31 -32.15
C ALA A 501 -5.78 1.41 -31.83
N ILE A 502 -5.70 1.96 -30.60
CA ILE A 502 -6.40 3.19 -30.19
C ILE A 502 -5.44 4.37 -30.33
N HIS A 503 -5.76 5.33 -31.19
CA HIS A 503 -4.86 6.44 -31.52
C HIS A 503 -5.48 7.82 -31.22
N PRO A 504 -4.72 8.78 -30.63
CA PRO A 504 -3.34 8.66 -30.14
C PRO A 504 -3.25 8.24 -28.67
N THR A 505 -2.55 7.14 -28.37
CA THR A 505 -2.29 6.68 -26.99
C THR A 505 -0.92 6.03 -26.84
N SER A 506 -0.31 6.10 -25.65
CA SER A 506 0.91 5.30 -25.39
C SER A 506 0.63 3.79 -25.47
N ALA A 507 -0.59 3.36 -25.13
CA ALA A 507 -0.96 1.94 -25.09
C ALA A 507 -0.94 1.26 -26.46
N GLU A 508 -1.15 2.00 -27.54
CA GLU A 508 -1.17 1.47 -28.90
C GLU A 508 0.16 0.82 -29.30
N GLU A 509 1.26 1.31 -28.74
CA GLU A 509 2.61 0.79 -28.97
C GLU A 509 2.74 -0.68 -28.57
N LEU A 510 1.96 -1.17 -27.61
CA LEU A 510 1.96 -2.59 -27.21
C LEU A 510 1.36 -3.50 -28.29
N VAL A 511 0.46 -2.99 -29.13
CA VAL A 511 -0.23 -3.76 -30.19
C VAL A 511 0.32 -3.45 -31.59
N THR A 512 1.39 -2.66 -31.68
CA THR A 512 2.04 -2.29 -32.96
C THR A 512 3.54 -2.56 -33.01
N MET A 513 4.12 -3.20 -31.98
CA MET A 513 5.56 -3.54 -31.95
C MET A 513 5.98 -4.48 -33.09
N ARG A 514 7.20 -4.30 -33.60
CA ARG A 514 7.77 -5.11 -34.69
C ARG A 514 9.13 -5.68 -34.34
#